data_AF-A0AAV3XAG9-F1
#
_entry.id   AF-A0AAV3XAG9-F1
#
_cell.length_a   1.000
_cell.length_b   1.000
_cell.length_c   1.000
_cell.angle_alpha   90.00
_cell.angle_beta   90.00
_cell.angle_gamma   90.00
#
_symmetry.space_group_name_H-M   'P 1'
#
loop_
_entity.id
_entity.type
_entity.pdbx_description
1 polymer ?
#
loop_
_entity_poly.entity_id
_entity_poly.type
_entity_poly.pdbx_seq_one_letter_code
_entity_poly.pdbx_strand_id
1 'polypeptide(L)'
;MIANQHENGWEIIYHRAHALLAAQIAGNWHKKDRPQRIIETVAAISHHDDLEKEWEGNHLTPAGTPLDFTLAKKSDIKQLKEFTNNARYRGRWVAMLISMHMSFLNEGKRGESPELDSFLDEQLQNQEKWRKELGITKKEAEAAYAFFQWCVRAACGRHIACP
;
A
#
# COMPACT_ATOMS: atom_id res chain seq x y z
N MET A 1 -2.18 -11.92 -1.59
CA MET A 1 -3.53 -11.95 -2.22
C MET A 1 -4.56 -11.69 -1.15
N ILE A 2 -5.71 -11.14 -1.53
CA ILE A 2 -6.87 -11.02 -0.65
C ILE A 2 -7.80 -12.20 -0.96
N ALA A 3 -8.14 -12.99 0.06
CA ALA A 3 -8.96 -14.19 -0.08
C ALA A 3 -10.22 -14.07 0.79
N ASN A 4 -11.36 -13.82 0.14
CA ASN A 4 -12.66 -13.73 0.81
C ASN A 4 -13.35 -15.10 0.77
N GLN A 5 -13.80 -15.56 1.93
CA GLN A 5 -14.64 -16.75 2.02
C GLN A 5 -16.05 -16.42 1.54
N HIS A 6 -16.62 -17.30 0.72
CA HIS A 6 -17.99 -17.22 0.22
C HIS A 6 -18.69 -18.56 0.43
N GLU A 7 -20.03 -18.58 0.49
CA GLU A 7 -20.82 -19.81 0.69
C GLU A 7 -20.48 -20.89 -0.36
N ASN A 8 -20.22 -20.46 -1.59
CA ASN A 8 -19.92 -21.33 -2.74
C ASN A 8 -18.41 -21.50 -3.01
N GLY A 9 -17.51 -21.01 -2.14
CA GLY A 9 -16.07 -21.14 -2.34
C GLY A 9 -15.28 -19.90 -1.89
N TRP A 10 -14.41 -19.41 -2.77
CA TRP A 10 -13.50 -18.30 -2.47
C TRP A 10 -13.53 -17.25 -3.59
N GLU A 11 -13.55 -15.99 -3.20
CA GLU A 11 -13.20 -14.88 -4.08
C GLU A 11 -11.74 -14.50 -3.84
N ILE A 12 -10.94 -14.50 -4.90
CA ILE A 12 -9.50 -14.19 -4.84
C ILE A 12 -9.24 -12.90 -5.60
N ILE A 13 -8.68 -11.92 -4.91
CA ILE A 13 -8.28 -10.64 -5.48
C ILE A 13 -6.76 -10.54 -5.39
N TYR A 14 -6.11 -10.45 -6.55
CA TYR A 14 -4.66 -10.21 -6.61
C TYR A 14 -4.35 -8.79 -6.16
N HIS A 15 -3.22 -8.62 -5.48
CA HIS A 15 -2.81 -7.33 -4.93
C HIS A 15 -2.63 -6.30 -6.06
N ARG A 16 -1.92 -6.72 -7.12
CA ARG A 16 -1.74 -5.88 -8.30
C ARG A 16 -3.07 -5.57 -9.02
N ALA A 17 -4.05 -6.47 -8.95
CA ALA A 17 -5.36 -6.25 -9.57
C ALA A 17 -6.17 -5.17 -8.83
N HIS A 18 -6.23 -5.19 -7.49
CA HIS A 18 -6.91 -4.10 -6.78
C HIS A 18 -6.11 -2.79 -6.83
N ALA A 19 -4.77 -2.83 -6.86
CA ALA A 19 -3.95 -1.65 -7.07
C ALA A 19 -4.26 -0.98 -8.42
N LEU A 20 -4.41 -1.77 -9.49
CA LEU A 20 -4.82 -1.27 -10.80
C LEU A 20 -6.23 -0.68 -10.77
N LEU A 21 -7.20 -1.35 -10.13
CA LEU A 21 -8.57 -0.84 -9.99
C LEU A 21 -8.60 0.47 -9.17
N ALA A 22 -7.85 0.56 -8.07
CA ALA A 22 -7.72 1.77 -7.27
C ALA A 22 -7.12 2.92 -8.10
N ALA A 23 -6.14 2.63 -8.95
CA ALA A 23 -5.54 3.61 -9.85
C ALA A 23 -6.54 4.07 -10.93
N GLN A 24 -7.38 3.18 -11.44
CA GLN A 24 -8.46 3.53 -12.38
C GLN A 24 -9.52 4.44 -11.72
N ILE A 25 -9.90 4.15 -10.46
CA ILE A 25 -10.79 5.00 -9.67
C ILE A 25 -10.19 6.39 -9.51
N ALA A 26 -8.93 6.49 -9.09
CA ALA A 26 -8.22 7.76 -8.93
C ALA A 26 -8.07 8.52 -10.26
N GLY A 27 -7.75 7.81 -11.35
CA GLY A 27 -7.54 8.39 -12.67
C GLY A 27 -8.82 8.94 -13.31
N ASN A 28 -9.98 8.38 -12.95
CA ASN A 28 -11.29 8.85 -13.40
C ASN A 28 -11.99 9.78 -12.39
N TRP A 29 -11.28 10.23 -11.34
CA TRP A 29 -11.85 11.15 -10.37
C TRP A 29 -12.24 12.48 -11.02
N HIS A 30 -13.32 13.08 -10.51
CA HIS A 30 -13.86 14.31 -11.09
C HIS A 30 -12.80 15.44 -11.05
N LYS A 31 -12.52 16.06 -12.20
CA LYS A 31 -11.39 17.01 -12.38
C LYS A 31 -11.38 18.17 -11.38
N LYS A 32 -12.56 18.64 -10.95
CA LYS A 32 -12.69 19.76 -9.99
C LYS A 32 -12.40 19.34 -8.54
N ASP A 33 -12.49 18.04 -8.23
CA ASP A 33 -12.45 17.49 -6.87
C ASP A 33 -11.20 16.64 -6.61
N ARG A 34 -10.32 16.48 -7.61
CA ARG A 34 -9.11 15.65 -7.50
C ARG A 34 -8.00 16.40 -6.75
N PRO A 35 -7.16 15.70 -5.96
CA PRO A 35 -6.02 16.31 -5.30
C PRO A 35 -5.00 16.85 -6.30
N GLN A 36 -4.12 17.74 -5.83
CA GLN A 36 -2.94 18.14 -6.59
C GLN A 36 -2.05 16.92 -6.88
N ARG A 37 -1.24 17.00 -7.95
CA ARG A 37 -0.32 15.92 -8.35
C ARG A 37 -1.01 14.58 -8.60
N ILE A 38 -2.17 14.63 -9.27
CA ILE A 38 -2.98 13.43 -9.52
C ILE A 38 -2.24 12.37 -10.32
N ILE A 39 -1.37 12.75 -11.27
CA ILE A 39 -0.63 11.78 -12.10
C ILE A 39 0.34 11.01 -11.21
N GLU A 40 1.12 11.71 -10.39
CA GLU A 40 2.03 11.07 -9.43
C GLU A 40 1.27 10.27 -8.37
N THR A 41 0.08 10.72 -7.97
CA THR A 41 -0.77 9.99 -7.01
C THR A 41 -1.32 8.70 -7.61
N VAL A 42 -1.81 8.72 -8.85
CA VAL A 42 -2.23 7.53 -9.59
C VAL A 42 -1.06 6.57 -9.75
N ALA A 43 0.14 7.07 -10.05
CA ALA A 43 1.34 6.25 -10.12
C ALA A 43 1.69 5.65 -8.75
N ALA A 44 1.51 6.35 -7.63
CA ALA A 44 1.71 5.77 -6.32
C ALA A 44 0.69 4.65 -6.04
N ILE A 45 -0.59 4.91 -6.34
CA ILE A 45 -1.68 3.94 -6.14
C ILE A 45 -1.46 2.69 -7.00
N SER A 46 -1.05 2.81 -8.27
CA SER A 46 -0.93 1.63 -9.14
C SER A 46 0.21 0.69 -8.74
N HIS A 47 1.18 1.13 -7.93
CA HIS A 47 2.37 0.36 -7.56
C HIS A 47 2.43 0.03 -6.06
N HIS A 48 1.39 0.34 -5.28
CA HIS A 48 1.47 0.27 -3.82
C HIS A 48 1.67 -1.14 -3.25
N ASP A 49 1.21 -2.15 -3.99
CA ASP A 49 1.35 -3.57 -3.62
C ASP A 49 2.14 -4.39 -4.66
N ASP A 50 3.17 -3.79 -5.28
CA ASP A 50 4.04 -4.49 -6.22
C ASP A 50 4.94 -5.57 -5.57
N LEU A 51 4.94 -5.66 -4.24
CA LEU A 51 5.70 -6.66 -3.47
C LEU A 51 5.27 -8.10 -3.79
N GLU A 52 3.97 -8.31 -3.91
CA GLU A 52 3.42 -9.65 -4.15
C GLU A 52 3.59 -10.06 -5.61
N LYS A 53 3.82 -11.36 -5.80
CA LYS A 53 3.86 -12.03 -7.10
C LYS A 53 2.98 -13.27 -7.02
N GLU A 54 1.71 -13.11 -7.33
CA GLU A 54 0.63 -14.04 -6.96
C GLU A 54 0.65 -15.38 -7.71
N TRP A 55 1.55 -15.54 -8.68
CA TRP A 55 1.80 -16.78 -9.42
C TRP A 55 3.16 -17.41 -9.08
N GLU A 56 3.94 -16.82 -8.18
CA GLU A 56 5.22 -17.34 -7.69
C GLU A 56 5.09 -17.81 -6.23
N GLY A 57 5.34 -19.11 -5.99
CA GLY A 57 5.38 -19.66 -4.64
C GLY A 57 4.13 -20.45 -4.23
N ASN A 58 3.97 -20.67 -2.93
CA ASN A 58 2.84 -21.39 -2.36
C ASN A 58 1.88 -20.41 -1.67
N HIS A 59 0.68 -20.28 -2.23
CA HIS A 59 -0.37 -19.41 -1.71
C HIS A 59 -1.51 -20.17 -1.03
N LEU A 60 -1.21 -21.36 -0.50
CA LEU A 60 -2.14 -22.14 0.29
C LEU A 60 -1.72 -22.16 1.76
N THR A 61 -2.70 -22.16 2.65
CA THR A 61 -2.50 -22.50 4.06
C THR A 61 -2.13 -23.99 4.19
N PRO A 62 -1.62 -24.43 5.36
CA PRO A 62 -1.39 -25.86 5.61
C PRO A 62 -2.67 -26.73 5.46
N ALA A 63 -3.85 -26.13 5.59
CA ALA A 63 -5.13 -26.80 5.41
C ALA A 63 -5.58 -26.87 3.93
N GLY A 64 -4.81 -26.29 2.99
CA GLY A 64 -5.14 -26.27 1.57
C GLY A 64 -6.12 -25.17 1.15
N THR A 65 -6.45 -24.23 2.03
CA THR A 65 -7.27 -23.06 1.68
C THR A 65 -6.39 -21.95 1.08
N PRO A 66 -6.94 -20.99 0.32
CA PRO A 66 -6.20 -19.80 -0.08
C PRO A 66 -5.59 -19.07 1.13
N LEU A 67 -4.34 -18.65 0.99
CA LEU A 67 -3.61 -17.91 2.02
C LEU A 67 -3.88 -16.41 1.86
N ASP A 68 -4.78 -15.90 2.71
CA ASP A 68 -5.02 -14.46 2.81
C ASP A 68 -3.77 -13.73 3.35
N PHE A 69 -3.51 -12.53 2.84
CA PHE A 69 -2.35 -11.72 3.23
C PHE A 69 -2.33 -11.38 4.73
N THR A 70 -3.49 -11.29 5.39
CA THR A 70 -3.58 -11.04 6.84
C THR A 70 -3.05 -12.21 7.67
N LEU A 71 -2.95 -13.41 7.09
CA LEU A 71 -2.45 -14.61 7.75
C LEU A 71 -0.91 -14.76 7.62
N ALA A 72 -0.26 -13.88 6.85
CA ALA A 72 1.19 -13.90 6.67
C ALA A 72 1.89 -13.52 7.99
N LYS A 73 2.63 -14.48 8.56
CA LYS A 73 3.17 -14.37 9.93
C LYS A 73 4.31 -13.38 10.10
N LYS A 74 5.04 -13.01 9.05
CA LYS A 74 6.17 -12.09 9.14
C LYS A 74 6.28 -11.22 7.90
N SER A 75 6.44 -9.91 8.12
CA SER A 75 6.85 -8.99 7.08
C SER A 75 8.33 -9.22 6.77
N ASP A 76 8.69 -9.42 5.51
CA ASP A 76 10.10 -9.44 5.09
C ASP A 76 10.63 -8.00 5.07
N ILE A 77 11.31 -7.59 6.15
CA ILE A 77 11.83 -6.23 6.31
C ILE A 77 12.81 -5.86 5.19
N LYS A 78 13.58 -6.82 4.67
CA LYS A 78 14.49 -6.56 3.55
C LYS A 78 13.69 -6.21 2.31
N GLN A 79 12.65 -6.98 2.01
CA GLN A 79 11.75 -6.74 0.88
C GLN A 79 11.03 -5.38 1.01
N LEU A 80 10.54 -5.03 2.20
CA LEU A 80 9.92 -3.73 2.49
C LEU A 80 10.88 -2.55 2.25
N LYS A 81 12.13 -2.69 2.69
CA LYS A 81 13.18 -1.69 2.46
C LYS A 81 13.52 -1.54 0.99
N GLU A 82 13.67 -2.64 0.26
CA GLU A 82 13.93 -2.61 -1.18
C GLU A 82 12.79 -1.94 -1.93
N PHE A 83 11.55 -2.27 -1.59
CA PHE A 83 10.36 -1.69 -2.21
C PHE A 83 10.23 -0.19 -1.98
N THR A 84 10.32 0.26 -0.73
CA THR A 84 10.25 1.70 -0.39
C THR A 84 11.42 2.49 -1.01
N ASN A 85 12.61 1.90 -1.11
CA ASN A 85 13.74 2.52 -1.81
C ASN A 85 13.48 2.61 -3.33
N ASN A 86 12.97 1.56 -3.94
CA ASN A 86 12.68 1.52 -5.38
C ASN A 86 11.57 2.49 -5.78
N ALA A 87 10.61 2.78 -4.89
CA ALA A 87 9.59 3.80 -5.12
C ALA A 87 10.19 5.18 -5.48
N ARG A 88 11.42 5.48 -5.04
CA ARG A 88 12.13 6.73 -5.37
C ARG A 88 12.44 6.88 -6.85
N TYR A 89 12.56 5.80 -7.61
CA TYR A 89 12.75 5.86 -9.06
C TYR A 89 11.54 6.47 -9.79
N ARG A 90 10.36 6.51 -9.15
CA ARG A 90 9.16 7.20 -9.67
C ARG A 90 8.97 8.61 -9.10
N GLY A 91 9.96 9.11 -8.36
CA GLY A 91 9.97 10.45 -7.78
C GLY A 91 9.57 10.48 -6.31
N ARG A 92 9.89 11.62 -5.68
CA ARG A 92 9.73 11.83 -4.22
C ARG A 92 8.28 11.77 -3.76
N TRP A 93 7.34 12.22 -4.59
CA TRP A 93 5.91 12.18 -4.26
C TRP A 93 5.41 10.73 -4.15
N VAL A 94 5.76 9.89 -5.14
CA VAL A 94 5.42 8.47 -5.15
C VAL A 94 6.07 7.75 -3.96
N ALA A 95 7.36 7.99 -3.75
CA ALA A 95 8.08 7.41 -2.61
C ALA A 95 7.45 7.79 -1.27
N MET A 96 7.04 9.04 -1.10
CA MET A 96 6.37 9.51 0.12
C MET A 96 5.04 8.80 0.36
N LEU A 97 4.17 8.71 -0.66
CA LEU A 97 2.88 8.02 -0.50
C LEU A 97 3.05 6.52 -0.22
N ILE A 98 4.01 5.85 -0.90
CA ILE A 98 4.33 4.44 -0.62
C ILE A 98 4.90 4.29 0.79
N SER A 99 5.77 5.19 1.24
CA SER A 99 6.30 5.18 2.61
C SER A 99 5.19 5.35 3.66
N MET A 100 4.26 6.30 3.43
CA MET A 100 3.08 6.47 4.30
C MET A 100 2.24 5.20 4.34
N HIS A 101 2.05 4.54 3.20
CA HIS A 101 1.30 3.28 3.12
C HIS A 101 1.98 2.14 3.88
N MET A 102 3.29 1.97 3.69
CA MET A 102 4.06 0.92 4.37
C MET A 102 4.16 1.15 5.87
N SER A 103 4.31 2.41 6.32
CA SER A 103 4.19 2.75 7.74
C SER A 103 2.83 2.34 8.27
N PHE A 104 1.76 2.78 7.61
CA PHE A 104 0.40 2.54 8.05
C PHE A 104 0.06 1.03 8.17
N LEU A 105 0.46 0.19 7.20
CA LEU A 105 0.21 -1.26 7.23
C LEU A 105 0.97 -1.99 8.35
N ASN A 106 2.15 -1.48 8.74
CA ASN A 106 3.04 -2.16 9.68
C ASN A 106 3.08 -1.52 11.07
N GLU A 107 2.48 -0.33 11.26
CA GLU A 107 2.52 0.41 12.54
C GLU A 107 1.89 -0.40 13.69
N GLY A 108 0.85 -1.19 13.41
CA GLY A 108 0.22 -2.07 14.41
C GLY A 108 1.13 -3.17 14.94
N LYS A 109 2.26 -3.44 14.27
CA LYS A 109 3.28 -4.43 14.66
C LYS A 109 4.50 -3.78 15.34
N ARG A 110 4.47 -2.48 15.62
CA ARG A 110 5.57 -1.79 16.31
C ARG A 110 5.84 -2.46 17.66
N GLY A 111 7.12 -2.65 17.99
CA GLY A 111 7.58 -3.35 19.18
C GLY A 111 7.71 -4.87 19.02
N GLU A 112 7.26 -5.47 17.91
CA GLU A 112 7.45 -6.90 17.64
C GLU A 112 8.91 -7.25 17.30
N SER A 113 9.67 -6.31 16.71
CA SER A 113 11.11 -6.48 16.46
C SER A 113 11.84 -5.14 16.31
N PRO A 114 13.11 -5.04 16.77
CA PRO A 114 13.92 -3.83 16.59
C PRO A 114 14.14 -3.43 15.13
N GLU A 115 14.24 -4.41 14.22
CA GLU A 115 14.43 -4.17 12.80
C GLU A 115 13.22 -3.53 12.14
N LEU A 116 12.01 -3.94 12.56
CA LEU A 116 10.77 -3.34 12.10
C LEU A 116 10.61 -1.91 12.63
N ASP A 117 10.90 -1.70 13.91
CA ASP A 117 10.82 -0.37 14.53
C ASP A 117 11.76 0.62 13.83
N SER A 118 13.00 0.18 13.57
CA SER A 118 13.97 0.96 12.80
C SER A 118 13.50 1.25 11.37
N PHE A 119 12.84 0.30 10.71
CA PHE A 119 12.25 0.53 9.39
C PHE A 119 11.14 1.58 9.44
N LEU A 120 10.23 1.49 10.41
CA LEU A 120 9.14 2.45 10.56
C LEU A 120 9.67 3.87 10.85
N ASP A 121 10.68 3.99 11.72
CA ASP A 121 11.32 5.27 12.02
C ASP A 121 12.01 5.87 10.80
N GLU A 122 12.68 5.05 9.99
CA GLU A 122 13.26 5.45 8.71
C GLU A 122 12.17 5.97 7.75
N GLN A 123 11.01 5.31 7.68
CA GLN A 123 9.90 5.76 6.86
C GLN A 123 9.36 7.13 7.31
N LEU A 124 9.19 7.35 8.62
CA LEU A 124 8.74 8.65 9.15
C LEU A 124 9.74 9.78 8.86
N GLN A 125 11.04 9.51 8.98
CA GLN A 125 12.09 10.46 8.63
C GLN A 125 12.10 10.79 7.14
N ASN A 126 11.93 9.77 6.29
CA ASN A 126 11.83 9.93 4.84
C ASN A 126 10.60 10.77 4.45
N GLN A 127 9.45 10.54 5.07
CA GLN A 127 8.25 11.35 4.86
C GLN A 127 8.49 12.81 5.23
N GLU A 128 9.12 13.11 6.37
CA GLU A 128 9.46 14.48 6.73
C GLU A 128 10.41 15.13 5.72
N LYS A 129 11.47 14.41 5.34
CA LYS A 129 12.46 14.87 4.37
C LYS A 129 11.82 15.18 3.02
N TRP A 130 11.05 14.25 2.46
CA TRP A 130 10.44 14.42 1.14
C TRP A 130 9.38 15.51 1.13
N ARG A 131 8.61 15.70 2.21
CA ARG A 131 7.72 16.86 2.33
C ARG A 131 8.46 18.18 2.21
N LYS A 132 9.61 18.33 2.91
CA LYS A 132 10.46 19.52 2.82
C LYS A 132 11.00 19.72 1.40
N GLU A 133 11.51 18.65 0.77
CA GLU A 133 12.04 18.69 -0.60
C GLU A 133 10.97 18.98 -1.66
N LEU A 134 9.72 18.59 -1.40
CA LEU A 134 8.56 18.84 -2.28
C LEU A 134 7.89 20.20 -2.01
N GLY A 135 8.27 20.89 -0.93
CA GLY A 135 7.67 22.15 -0.52
C GLY A 135 6.21 22.04 -0.05
N ILE A 136 5.83 20.90 0.56
CA ILE A 136 4.45 20.64 1.01
C ILE A 136 4.36 20.53 2.54
N THR A 137 3.20 20.90 3.06
CA THR A 137 2.85 20.74 4.46
C THR A 137 2.53 19.29 4.81
N LYS A 138 2.55 18.97 6.11
CA LYS A 138 2.10 17.66 6.60
C LYS A 138 0.64 17.39 6.23
N LYS A 139 -0.22 18.41 6.38
CA LYS A 139 -1.64 18.33 6.08
C LYS A 139 -1.92 18.01 4.61
N GLU A 140 -1.14 18.58 3.68
CA GLU A 140 -1.27 18.27 2.25
C GLU A 140 -0.87 16.82 1.93
N ALA A 141 0.21 16.33 2.54
CA ALA A 141 0.62 14.92 2.41
C ALA A 141 -0.44 13.96 2.99
N GLU A 142 -0.96 14.27 4.18
CA GLU A 142 -2.04 13.50 4.83
C GLU A 142 -3.32 13.52 3.98
N ALA A 143 -3.69 14.65 3.38
CA ALA A 143 -4.85 14.73 2.49
C ALA A 143 -4.67 13.91 1.20
N ALA A 144 -3.47 13.94 0.60
CA ALA A 144 -3.16 13.11 -0.56
C ALA A 144 -3.19 11.62 -0.22
N TYR A 145 -2.64 11.25 0.94
CA TYR A 145 -2.67 9.87 1.43
C TYR A 145 -4.08 9.40 1.81
N ALA A 146 -4.92 10.26 2.36
CA ALA A 146 -6.32 9.93 2.62
C ALA A 146 -7.08 9.62 1.32
N PHE A 147 -6.84 10.38 0.26
CA PHE A 147 -7.40 10.09 -1.07
C PHE A 147 -6.87 8.76 -1.64
N PHE A 148 -5.57 8.51 -1.50
CA PHE A 148 -4.94 7.24 -1.85
C PHE A 148 -5.64 6.07 -1.12
N GLN A 149 -5.75 6.12 0.21
CA GLN A 149 -6.36 5.06 1.01
C GLN A 149 -7.82 4.85 0.64
N TRP A 150 -8.56 5.94 0.39
CA TRP A 150 -9.93 5.83 -0.05
C TRP A 150 -10.05 5.04 -1.36
N CYS A 151 -9.19 5.31 -2.35
CA CYS A 151 -9.18 4.57 -3.61
C CYS A 151 -8.83 3.09 -3.41
N VAL A 152 -7.83 2.79 -2.57
CA VAL A 152 -7.43 1.42 -2.23
C VAL A 152 -8.58 0.66 -1.57
N ARG A 153 -9.21 1.25 -0.54
CA ARG A 153 -10.34 0.63 0.15
C ARG A 153 -11.56 0.43 -0.76
N ALA A 154 -11.83 1.39 -1.66
CA ALA A 154 -12.91 1.26 -2.64
C ALA A 154 -12.67 0.12 -3.63
N ALA A 155 -11.40 -0.20 -3.95
CA ALA A 155 -11.02 -1.27 -4.86
C ALA A 155 -11.00 -2.67 -4.22
N CYS A 156 -10.86 -2.78 -2.89
CA CYS A 156 -10.79 -4.07 -2.20
C CYS A 156 -12.16 -4.74 -1.96
N GLY A 157 -13.29 -4.04 -2.07
CA GLY A 157 -14.63 -4.62 -1.89
C GLY A 157 -15.23 -4.47 -0.47
N ARG A 158 -16.55 -4.72 -0.33
CA ARG A 158 -17.40 -4.29 0.81
C ARG A 158 -17.15 -4.98 2.16
N HIS A 159 -16.27 -5.98 2.24
CA HIS A 159 -16.10 -6.79 3.45
C HIS A 159 -14.69 -6.82 4.03
N ILE A 160 -13.73 -6.11 3.43
CA ILE A 160 -12.34 -6.18 3.87
C ILE A 160 -12.02 -4.93 4.67
N ALA A 161 -11.66 -5.16 5.94
CA ALA A 161 -10.77 -4.26 6.67
C ALA A 161 -9.40 -4.34 5.98
N CYS A 162 -9.30 -3.79 4.78
CA CYS A 162 -8.02 -3.41 4.21
C CYS A 162 -7.60 -2.27 5.13
N PRO A 163 -6.54 -2.43 5.93
CA PRO A 163 -6.12 -1.37 6.81
C PRO A 163 -6.06 -0.06 6.01
#